data_AF-A0A1H0QY56-F1
#
_entry.id   AF-A0A1H0QY56-F1
#
_cell.length_a   1.000
_cell.length_b   1.000
_cell.length_c   1.000
_cell.angle_alpha   90.00
_cell.angle_beta   90.00
_cell.angle_gamma   90.00
#
_symmetry.space_group_name_H-M   'P 1'
#
loop_
_entity.id
_entity.type
_entity.pdbx_description
1 polymer ?
#
loop_
_entity_poly.entity_id
_entity_poly.type
_entity_poly.pdbx_seq_one_letter_code
_entity_poly.pdbx_strand_id
1 'polypeptide(L)'
;MPTIGTVLINAEGLVRARGVRYATASRFAKPEPHEWDGVVDAGERGPACPQPPSALAALVGNSVEGLAFDEHCHVLSVTAPAGASGLPVMVWFHGGAYVTGSGESVKYDCDLLASEGVVVVRVSYRLGVFGYLRDNLGLLDQLTALRWVRDNIAAFGGDPANVTAFGQSAGADSVYALMLTDTEGLFHRAVLQSAPLGTRGPERAEMTAALRSSVSVDASTPADDVLVAQIAVVAEVGPRFGPSGAMPFAPELGEVDLAAAASRVELLVGHTADDGSPYVPSREHWEVVTELIFAGPARQLARDWEAAGGQVATYRFQWAPPGAPLGACHCMELPFLFDPAGWSGAGMLAGHEPDVGLAKTVRGLWAGFARNGMDALPSRSLEFDA
;
A
#
# COMPACT_ATOMS: atom_id res chain seq x y z
N MET A 1 12.22 -14.11 -24.78
CA MET A 1 11.66 -13.44 -23.60
C MET A 1 12.43 -12.15 -23.42
N PRO A 2 11.79 -10.99 -23.42
CA PRO A 2 12.49 -9.75 -23.19
C PRO A 2 12.89 -9.71 -21.72
N THR A 3 14.15 -10.06 -21.46
CA THR A 3 14.79 -9.86 -20.17
C THR A 3 14.94 -8.37 -19.96
N ILE A 4 14.45 -7.86 -18.82
CA ILE A 4 14.86 -6.56 -18.30
C ILE A 4 16.39 -6.55 -18.38
N GLY A 5 16.92 -5.60 -19.15
CA GLY A 5 18.35 -5.49 -19.39
C GLY A 5 19.12 -5.27 -18.08
N THR A 6 20.45 -5.27 -18.19
CA THR A 6 21.37 -5.00 -17.08
C THR A 6 20.97 -3.75 -16.31
N VAL A 7 20.41 -3.93 -15.12
CA VAL A 7 20.04 -2.84 -14.21
C VAL A 7 21.31 -2.25 -13.62
N LEU A 8 21.45 -0.92 -13.65
CA LEU A 8 22.58 -0.22 -13.05
C LEU A 8 22.63 -0.48 -11.54
N ILE A 9 23.61 -1.29 -11.14
CA ILE A 9 23.91 -1.62 -9.74
C ILE A 9 24.55 -0.38 -9.11
N ASN A 10 23.97 0.17 -8.05
CA ASN A 10 24.59 1.25 -7.31
C ASN A 10 24.78 0.86 -5.84
N ALA A 11 26.02 1.04 -5.36
CA ALA A 11 26.54 0.68 -4.04
C ALA A 11 26.56 -0.83 -3.68
N GLU A 12 27.64 -1.22 -3.00
CA GLU A 12 27.93 -2.58 -2.54
C GLU A 12 26.68 -3.24 -1.90
N GLY A 13 26.19 -4.33 -2.51
CA GLY A 13 25.23 -5.25 -1.88
C GLY A 13 23.78 -5.22 -2.38
N LEU A 14 23.30 -4.21 -3.12
CA LEU A 14 21.90 -4.16 -3.61
C LEU A 14 21.77 -3.85 -5.12
N VAL A 15 20.72 -4.40 -5.73
CA VAL A 15 20.22 -4.09 -7.08
C VAL A 15 18.97 -3.24 -6.96
N ARG A 16 18.85 -2.16 -7.76
CA ARG A 16 17.67 -1.28 -7.80
C ARG A 16 17.23 -1.02 -9.24
N ALA A 17 16.06 -1.52 -9.63
CA ALA A 17 15.38 -1.13 -10.86
C ALA A 17 14.19 -0.24 -10.50
N ARG A 18 14.09 0.93 -11.11
CA ARG A 18 13.07 1.95 -10.81
C ARG A 18 12.27 2.29 -12.05
N GLY A 19 11.02 2.73 -11.85
CA GLY A 19 10.16 3.19 -12.94
C GLY A 19 9.80 2.14 -14.00
N VAL A 20 9.89 0.84 -13.69
CA VAL A 20 9.64 -0.24 -14.65
C VAL A 20 8.14 -0.34 -14.92
N ARG A 21 7.71 0.01 -16.13
CA ARG A 21 6.34 -0.07 -16.63
C ARG A 21 5.79 -1.50 -16.69
N TYR A 22 4.88 -1.88 -15.80
CA TYR A 22 4.26 -3.21 -15.83
C TYR A 22 3.02 -3.28 -16.75
N ALA A 23 2.40 -2.14 -17.06
CA ALA A 23 1.20 -2.08 -17.88
C ALA A 23 1.09 -0.78 -18.70
N THR A 24 0.17 -0.81 -19.66
CA THR A 24 -0.35 0.37 -20.35
C THR A 24 -1.86 0.38 -20.29
N ALA A 25 -2.46 1.56 -20.23
CA ALA A 25 -3.91 1.71 -20.32
C ALA A 25 -4.27 3.04 -21.00
N SER A 26 -5.31 3.01 -21.83
CA SER A 26 -6.04 4.24 -22.16
C SER A 26 -6.87 4.67 -20.94
N ARG A 27 -7.24 5.97 -20.87
CA ARG A 27 -8.06 6.46 -19.76
C ARG A 27 -9.38 5.69 -19.66
N PHE A 28 -9.71 5.28 -18.44
CA PHE A 28 -10.89 4.47 -18.10
C PHE A 28 -10.95 3.07 -18.75
N ALA A 29 -9.85 2.59 -19.35
CA ALA A 29 -9.73 1.23 -19.84
C ALA A 29 -9.00 0.33 -18.82
N LYS A 30 -9.21 -0.98 -18.94
CA LYS A 30 -8.46 -1.98 -18.17
C LYS A 30 -6.97 -1.91 -18.53
N PRO A 31 -6.06 -2.19 -17.59
CA PRO A 31 -4.65 -2.27 -17.89
C PRO A 31 -4.35 -3.50 -18.75
N GLU A 32 -3.44 -3.32 -19.70
CA GLU A 32 -2.86 -4.38 -20.51
C GLU A 32 -1.38 -4.54 -20.11
N PRO A 33 -0.88 -5.77 -19.92
CA PRO A 33 0.53 -6.00 -19.62
C PRO A 33 1.43 -5.30 -20.66
N HIS A 34 2.46 -4.61 -20.19
CA HIS A 34 3.41 -3.96 -21.08
C HIS A 34 4.50 -4.94 -21.50
N GLU A 35 4.62 -5.17 -22.81
CA GLU A 35 5.74 -5.90 -23.39
C GLU A 35 6.91 -4.95 -23.66
N TRP A 36 8.11 -5.44 -23.40
CA TRP A 36 9.35 -4.68 -23.55
C TRP A 36 10.13 -5.20 -24.74
N ASP A 37 10.75 -4.30 -25.49
CA ASP A 37 11.74 -4.64 -26.50
C ASP A 37 13.12 -4.09 -26.10
N GLY A 38 14.13 -4.95 -26.13
CA GLY A 38 15.52 -4.56 -25.84
C GLY A 38 15.79 -4.25 -24.36
N VAL A 39 16.71 -3.31 -24.11
CA VAL A 39 17.18 -2.92 -22.77
C VAL A 39 16.40 -1.70 -22.28
N VAL A 40 15.88 -1.78 -21.05
CA VAL A 40 15.18 -0.69 -20.38
C VAL A 40 16.14 -0.01 -19.41
N ASP A 41 16.26 1.31 -19.49
CA ASP A 41 16.93 2.09 -18.44
C ASP A 41 15.98 2.24 -17.24
N ALA A 42 16.33 1.56 -16.15
CA ALA A 42 15.57 1.54 -14.91
C ALA A 42 16.35 2.26 -13.77
N GLY A 43 17.17 3.25 -14.09
CA GLY A 43 17.91 4.03 -13.08
C GLY A 43 17.07 5.11 -12.37
N GLU A 44 16.04 5.61 -13.04
CA GLU A 44 15.22 6.73 -12.59
C GLU A 44 13.84 6.29 -12.10
N ARG A 45 13.25 7.10 -11.22
CA ARG A 45 11.88 6.88 -10.75
C ARG A 45 10.89 7.16 -11.87
N GLY A 46 9.85 6.35 -11.94
CA GLY A 46 8.71 6.63 -12.83
C GLY A 46 7.82 7.76 -12.28
N PRO A 47 6.86 8.23 -13.10
CA PRO A 47 5.96 9.29 -12.70
C PRO A 47 4.95 8.82 -11.65
N ALA A 48 4.50 9.74 -10.81
CA ALA A 48 3.31 9.55 -9.99
C ALA A 48 2.05 9.68 -10.85
N CYS A 49 0.97 9.00 -10.47
CA CYS A 49 -0.33 9.22 -11.09
C CYS A 49 -0.86 10.62 -10.77
N PRO A 50 -1.60 11.29 -11.69
CA PRO A 50 -2.20 12.60 -11.42
C PRO A 50 -3.10 12.52 -10.19
N GLN A 51 -2.90 13.45 -9.27
CA GLN A 51 -3.56 13.46 -7.95
C GLN A 51 -3.54 14.86 -7.35
N PRO A 52 -4.49 15.20 -6.46
CA PRO A 52 -4.43 16.44 -5.69
C PRO A 52 -3.34 16.35 -4.59
N PRO A 53 -3.00 17.47 -3.94
CA PRO A 53 -2.20 17.44 -2.71
C PRO A 53 -2.84 16.57 -1.62
N SER A 54 -2.02 15.87 -0.83
CA SER A 54 -2.51 15.05 0.27
C SER A 54 -2.93 15.89 1.48
N ALA A 55 -4.09 15.58 2.06
CA ALA A 55 -4.56 16.17 3.31
C ALA A 55 -3.65 15.83 4.52
N LEU A 56 -2.87 14.75 4.43
CA LEU A 56 -1.92 14.33 5.47
C LEU A 56 -0.49 14.83 5.21
N ALA A 57 -0.26 15.65 4.18
CA ALA A 57 1.10 16.08 3.79
C ALA A 57 1.90 16.73 4.93
N ALA A 58 1.25 17.51 5.80
CA ALA A 58 1.91 18.12 6.96
C ALA A 58 2.35 17.08 8.01
N LEU A 59 1.64 15.95 8.10
CA LEU A 59 1.91 14.91 9.08
C LEU A 59 2.94 13.89 8.58
N VAL A 60 2.70 13.32 7.40
CA VAL A 60 3.52 12.22 6.86
C VAL A 60 4.58 12.70 5.86
N GLY A 61 4.55 13.98 5.49
CA GLY A 61 5.38 14.58 4.44
C GLY A 61 4.79 14.42 3.04
N ASN A 62 5.38 15.11 2.06
CA ASN A 62 4.96 15.02 0.67
C ASN A 62 5.39 13.68 0.05
N SER A 63 4.43 12.81 -0.28
CA SER A 63 4.72 11.46 -0.81
C SER A 63 5.08 11.45 -2.29
N VAL A 64 4.94 12.57 -3.00
CA VAL A 64 5.23 12.70 -4.44
C VAL A 64 6.29 13.78 -4.70
N GLU A 65 7.05 14.14 -3.68
CA GLU A 65 8.14 15.11 -3.80
C GLU A 65 9.17 14.66 -4.84
N GLY A 66 9.49 15.55 -5.77
CA GLY A 66 10.45 15.28 -6.84
C GLY A 66 9.97 14.37 -7.96
N LEU A 67 8.70 13.93 -7.95
CA LEU A 67 8.13 13.11 -9.03
C LEU A 67 7.41 13.98 -10.07
N ALA A 68 7.53 13.60 -11.35
CA ALA A 68 6.64 14.09 -12.40
C ALA A 68 5.26 13.42 -12.30
N PHE A 69 4.24 14.04 -12.88
CA PHE A 69 2.89 13.48 -12.98
C PHE A 69 2.58 13.07 -14.41
N ASP A 70 2.06 11.86 -14.60
CA ASP A 70 1.66 11.32 -15.90
C ASP A 70 0.55 10.27 -15.72
N GLU A 71 -0.46 10.24 -16.59
CA GLU A 71 -1.49 9.20 -16.59
C GLU A 71 -0.94 7.81 -16.94
N HIS A 72 0.21 7.75 -17.62
CA HIS A 72 0.97 6.55 -17.90
C HIS A 72 1.87 6.16 -16.70
N CYS A 73 1.30 6.16 -15.50
CA CYS A 73 1.97 5.90 -14.21
C CYS A 73 1.99 4.43 -13.76
N HIS A 74 1.68 3.47 -14.65
CA HIS A 74 1.70 2.02 -14.38
C HIS A 74 3.13 1.46 -14.24
N VAL A 75 3.85 1.94 -13.24
CA VAL A 75 5.25 1.61 -12.98
C VAL A 75 5.43 0.91 -11.63
N LEU A 76 6.49 0.13 -11.53
CA LEU A 76 6.96 -0.45 -10.29
C LEU A 76 8.48 -0.31 -10.16
N SER A 77 8.97 -0.39 -8.93
CA SER A 77 10.38 -0.45 -8.59
C SER A 77 10.70 -1.75 -7.88
N VAL A 78 11.85 -2.37 -8.18
CA VAL A 78 12.38 -3.57 -7.52
C VAL A 78 13.69 -3.23 -6.82
N THR A 79 13.80 -3.58 -5.54
CA THR A 79 15.05 -3.56 -4.77
C THR A 79 15.34 -4.97 -4.25
N ALA A 80 16.55 -5.47 -4.47
CA ALA A 80 16.95 -6.83 -4.10
C ALA A 80 18.42 -6.90 -3.67
N PRO A 81 18.82 -7.84 -2.80
CA PRO A 81 20.23 -8.15 -2.57
C PRO A 81 20.94 -8.59 -3.87
N ALA A 82 22.16 -8.09 -4.07
CA ALA A 82 22.97 -8.45 -5.23
C ALA A 82 23.35 -9.94 -5.17
N GLY A 83 23.19 -10.65 -6.30
CA GLY A 83 23.45 -12.09 -6.37
C GLY A 83 22.43 -12.97 -5.63
N ALA A 84 21.29 -12.41 -5.23
CA ALA A 84 20.19 -13.16 -4.64
C ALA A 84 19.66 -14.24 -5.58
N SER A 85 19.12 -15.31 -4.99
CA SER A 85 18.39 -16.37 -5.70
C SER A 85 17.36 -16.98 -4.76
N GLY A 86 16.11 -17.10 -5.22
CA GLY A 86 15.02 -17.72 -4.46
C GLY A 86 14.65 -17.01 -3.15
N LEU A 87 14.83 -15.69 -3.06
CA LEU A 87 14.44 -14.94 -1.87
C LEU A 87 12.92 -14.69 -1.81
N PRO A 88 12.32 -14.64 -0.61
CA PRO A 88 10.94 -14.18 -0.45
C PRO A 88 10.74 -12.79 -1.06
N VAL A 89 9.59 -12.60 -1.70
CA VAL A 89 9.21 -11.34 -2.37
C VAL A 89 8.14 -10.62 -1.56
N MET A 90 8.32 -9.33 -1.34
CA MET A 90 7.35 -8.46 -0.68
C MET A 90 6.86 -7.39 -1.66
N VAL A 91 5.56 -7.35 -1.94
CA VAL A 91 4.94 -6.41 -2.90
C VAL A 91 4.16 -5.34 -2.16
N TRP A 92 4.68 -4.11 -2.17
CA TRP A 92 4.16 -2.95 -1.48
C TRP A 92 3.10 -2.21 -2.30
N PHE A 93 1.95 -1.98 -1.67
CA PHE A 93 0.91 -1.08 -2.13
C PHE A 93 0.78 0.11 -1.18
N HIS A 94 1.01 1.31 -1.71
CA HIS A 94 0.98 2.54 -0.92
C HIS A 94 -0.44 2.92 -0.48
N GLY A 95 -0.53 3.68 0.62
CA GLY A 95 -1.77 4.31 1.10
C GLY A 95 -2.10 5.62 0.40
N GLY A 96 -3.07 6.37 0.95
CA GLY A 96 -3.48 7.69 0.43
C GLY A 96 -4.95 7.77 0.00
N ALA A 97 -5.83 7.03 0.67
CA ALA A 97 -7.29 7.03 0.48
C ALA A 97 -7.77 6.74 -0.95
N TYR A 98 -6.95 6.06 -1.75
CA TYR A 98 -7.15 5.88 -3.20
C TYR A 98 -7.15 7.19 -4.00
N VAL A 99 -6.74 8.31 -3.40
CA VAL A 99 -6.72 9.65 -4.01
C VAL A 99 -5.31 10.14 -4.24
N THR A 100 -4.37 9.76 -3.38
CA THR A 100 -2.97 10.21 -3.39
C THR A 100 -1.99 9.06 -3.14
N GLY A 101 -0.70 9.33 -3.31
CA GLY A 101 0.42 8.42 -3.09
C GLY A 101 1.10 7.97 -4.38
N SER A 102 2.21 7.24 -4.22
CA SER A 102 2.96 6.63 -5.32
C SER A 102 3.88 5.55 -4.77
N GLY A 103 4.00 4.42 -5.48
CA GLY A 103 5.00 3.40 -5.17
C GLY A 103 6.44 3.89 -5.39
N GLU A 104 6.59 4.94 -6.22
CA GLU A 104 7.87 5.59 -6.51
C GLU A 104 8.27 6.62 -5.45
N SER A 105 7.50 6.80 -4.37
CA SER A 105 7.85 7.71 -3.28
C SER A 105 9.19 7.38 -2.64
N VAL A 106 10.01 8.40 -2.34
CA VAL A 106 11.25 8.25 -1.56
C VAL A 106 10.99 7.71 -0.15
N LYS A 107 9.78 7.90 0.38
CA LYS A 107 9.34 7.38 1.70
C LYS A 107 9.31 5.86 1.76
N TYR A 108 9.20 5.22 0.61
CA TYR A 108 9.15 3.76 0.50
C TYR A 108 10.47 3.21 -0.03
N ASP A 109 11.56 3.98 -0.02
CA ASP A 109 12.89 3.39 -0.22
C ASP A 109 13.13 2.31 0.83
N CYS A 110 13.65 1.18 0.37
CA CYS A 110 13.53 -0.10 1.06
C CYS A 110 14.87 -0.83 1.10
N ASP A 111 15.98 -0.09 1.08
CA ASP A 111 17.31 -0.68 1.12
C ASP A 111 17.52 -1.46 2.42
N LEU A 112 17.07 -0.90 3.55
CA LEU A 112 17.14 -1.56 4.86
C LEU A 112 16.24 -2.80 4.94
N LEU A 113 15.06 -2.76 4.31
CA LEU A 113 14.17 -3.93 4.27
C LEU A 113 14.73 -5.03 3.38
N ALA A 114 15.20 -4.69 2.16
CA ALA A 114 15.84 -5.64 1.26
C ALA A 114 17.09 -6.30 1.88
N SER A 115 17.82 -5.55 2.72
CA SER A 115 18.99 -6.05 3.46
C SER A 115 18.65 -7.14 4.49
N GLU A 116 17.38 -7.33 4.85
CA GLU A 116 16.91 -8.47 5.67
C GLU A 116 16.73 -9.76 4.84
N GLY A 117 17.19 -9.78 3.58
CA GLY A 117 17.19 -10.95 2.71
C GLY A 117 15.83 -11.21 2.07
N VAL A 118 15.19 -10.16 1.55
CA VAL A 118 13.93 -10.18 0.78
C VAL A 118 14.10 -9.36 -0.51
N VAL A 119 13.30 -9.67 -1.53
CA VAL A 119 13.11 -8.77 -2.68
C VAL A 119 11.89 -7.90 -2.42
N VAL A 120 12.01 -6.58 -2.59
CA VAL A 120 10.89 -5.65 -2.38
C VAL A 120 10.47 -5.06 -3.72
N VAL A 121 9.18 -5.15 -4.04
CA VAL A 121 8.55 -4.56 -5.23
C VAL A 121 7.59 -3.48 -4.77
N ARG A 122 7.70 -2.26 -5.30
CA ARG A 122 6.84 -1.12 -4.93
C ARG A 122 6.03 -0.71 -6.14
N VAL A 123 4.70 -0.70 -6.00
CA VAL A 123 3.79 -0.55 -7.14
C VAL A 123 3.10 0.81 -7.10
N SER A 124 3.14 1.53 -8.22
CA SER A 124 2.23 2.66 -8.50
C SER A 124 1.02 2.17 -9.30
N TYR A 125 -0.17 2.65 -8.96
CA TYR A 125 -1.44 2.25 -9.58
C TYR A 125 -2.37 3.46 -9.70
N ARG A 126 -3.33 3.44 -10.64
CA ARG A 126 -4.22 4.59 -10.84
C ARG A 126 -5.05 4.92 -9.60
N LEU A 127 -5.27 6.21 -9.41
CA LEU A 127 -5.96 6.78 -8.26
C LEU A 127 -7.22 7.54 -8.70
N GLY A 128 -8.09 7.80 -7.76
CA GLY A 128 -9.21 8.72 -7.88
C GLY A 128 -10.13 8.39 -9.05
N VAL A 129 -10.58 9.43 -9.74
CA VAL A 129 -11.43 9.33 -10.93
C VAL A 129 -10.75 8.48 -12.02
N PHE A 130 -9.42 8.60 -12.21
CA PHE A 130 -8.69 7.83 -13.21
C PHE A 130 -8.72 6.32 -12.95
N GLY A 131 -8.71 5.91 -11.67
CA GLY A 131 -8.64 4.52 -11.23
C GLY A 131 -9.98 3.88 -10.88
N TYR A 132 -11.01 4.66 -10.52
CA TYR A 132 -12.19 4.11 -9.84
C TYR A 132 -13.55 4.65 -10.32
N LEU A 133 -13.58 5.55 -11.31
CA LEU A 133 -14.84 6.11 -11.83
C LEU A 133 -15.74 5.07 -12.51
N ARG A 134 -15.20 4.14 -13.31
CA ARG A 134 -16.03 3.19 -14.08
C ARG A 134 -16.09 1.81 -13.44
N ASP A 135 -14.95 1.32 -13.00
CA ASP A 135 -14.73 0.01 -12.39
C ASP A 135 -13.56 0.14 -11.38
N ASN A 136 -13.16 -0.96 -10.76
CA ASN A 136 -11.96 -1.03 -9.93
C ASN A 136 -10.65 -1.04 -10.76
N LEU A 137 -10.46 -0.11 -11.69
CA LEU A 137 -9.31 -0.10 -12.59
C LEU A 137 -7.98 0.00 -11.84
N GLY A 138 -7.90 0.78 -10.76
CA GLY A 138 -6.72 0.83 -9.90
C GLY A 138 -6.42 -0.51 -9.21
N LEU A 139 -7.43 -1.29 -8.83
CA LEU A 139 -7.24 -2.66 -8.32
C LEU A 139 -6.77 -3.61 -9.43
N LEU A 140 -7.27 -3.45 -10.65
CA LEU A 140 -6.82 -4.23 -11.81
C LEU A 140 -5.37 -3.89 -12.20
N ASP A 141 -4.93 -2.65 -11.98
CA ASP A 141 -3.53 -2.26 -12.15
C ASP A 141 -2.64 -3.03 -11.17
N GLN A 142 -3.04 -3.08 -9.90
CA GLN A 142 -2.33 -3.85 -8.86
C GLN A 142 -2.29 -5.35 -9.18
N LEU A 143 -3.40 -5.93 -9.66
CA LEU A 143 -3.46 -7.32 -10.11
C LEU A 143 -2.51 -7.59 -11.29
N THR A 144 -2.40 -6.63 -12.21
CA THR A 144 -1.48 -6.72 -13.35
C THR A 144 -0.03 -6.62 -12.89
N ALA A 145 0.28 -5.78 -11.90
CA ALA A 145 1.60 -5.72 -11.28
C ALA A 145 1.95 -7.04 -10.56
N LEU A 146 1.02 -7.69 -9.87
CA LEU A 146 1.25 -9.01 -9.26
C LEU A 146 1.54 -10.09 -10.30
N ARG A 147 0.85 -10.06 -11.45
CA ARG A 147 1.15 -10.95 -12.58
C ARG A 147 2.54 -10.68 -13.16
N TRP A 148 2.92 -9.41 -13.26
CA TRP A 148 4.28 -9.03 -13.65
C TRP A 148 5.31 -9.59 -12.66
N VAL A 149 5.05 -9.53 -11.35
CA VAL A 149 5.93 -10.11 -10.32
C VAL A 149 6.08 -11.62 -10.53
N ARG A 150 4.97 -12.36 -10.67
CA ARG A 150 4.99 -13.81 -10.96
C ARG A 150 5.87 -14.14 -12.16
N ASP A 151 5.76 -13.35 -13.23
CA ASP A 151 6.41 -13.65 -14.51
C ASP A 151 7.88 -13.18 -14.58
N ASN A 152 8.29 -12.19 -13.77
CA ASN A 152 9.58 -11.51 -13.94
C ASN A 152 10.48 -11.51 -12.69
N ILE A 153 9.96 -11.72 -11.49
CA ILE A 153 10.74 -11.44 -10.26
C ILE A 153 11.93 -12.38 -10.05
N ALA A 154 11.90 -13.56 -10.66
CA ALA A 154 13.03 -14.49 -10.68
C ALA A 154 14.30 -13.87 -11.27
N ALA A 155 14.18 -12.93 -12.21
CA ALA A 155 15.31 -12.20 -12.78
C ALA A 155 16.03 -11.29 -11.76
N PHE A 156 15.35 -10.94 -10.67
CA PHE A 156 15.89 -10.17 -9.55
C PHE A 156 16.30 -11.05 -8.35
N GLY A 157 16.26 -12.37 -8.51
CA GLY A 157 16.57 -13.32 -7.44
C GLY A 157 15.41 -13.59 -6.47
N GLY A 158 14.20 -13.13 -6.79
CA GLY A 158 13.00 -13.42 -6.00
C GLY A 158 12.35 -14.76 -6.36
N ASP A 159 11.68 -15.39 -5.41
CA ASP A 159 10.87 -16.58 -5.62
C ASP A 159 9.41 -16.19 -5.91
N PRO A 160 8.89 -16.37 -7.14
CA PRO A 160 7.51 -16.06 -7.47
C PRO A 160 6.49 -16.97 -6.75
N ALA A 161 6.92 -18.09 -6.18
CA ALA A 161 6.07 -18.95 -5.33
C ALA A 161 6.04 -18.48 -3.87
N ASN A 162 6.88 -17.52 -3.47
CA ASN A 162 6.97 -17.02 -2.10
C ASN A 162 6.75 -15.51 -2.01
N VAL A 163 5.53 -15.08 -2.38
CA VAL A 163 5.14 -13.67 -2.46
C VAL A 163 4.24 -13.28 -1.27
N THR A 164 4.57 -12.15 -0.66
CA THR A 164 3.80 -11.47 0.39
C THR A 164 3.31 -10.13 -0.13
N ALA A 165 1.99 -9.92 -0.21
CA ALA A 165 1.42 -8.61 -0.49
C ALA A 165 1.34 -7.80 0.80
N PHE A 166 1.77 -6.55 0.80
CA PHE A 166 1.65 -5.70 1.98
C PHE A 166 1.34 -4.26 1.62
N GLY A 167 0.68 -3.56 2.54
CA GLY A 167 0.31 -2.17 2.35
C GLY A 167 -0.06 -1.51 3.65
N GLN A 168 -0.18 -0.19 3.61
CA GLN A 168 -0.63 0.62 4.73
C GLN A 168 -1.82 1.49 4.35
N SER A 169 -2.75 1.72 5.28
CA SER A 169 -3.94 2.54 5.05
C SER A 169 -4.77 2.01 3.87
N ALA A 170 -5.08 2.86 2.89
CA ALA A 170 -5.72 2.45 1.63
C ALA A 170 -4.96 1.34 0.88
N GLY A 171 -3.64 1.25 1.02
CA GLY A 171 -2.85 0.17 0.45
C GLY A 171 -3.11 -1.17 1.17
N ALA A 172 -3.28 -1.14 2.49
CA ALA A 172 -3.71 -2.31 3.25
C ALA A 172 -5.17 -2.70 2.90
N ASP A 173 -6.05 -1.72 2.75
CA ASP A 173 -7.41 -1.94 2.25
C ASP A 173 -7.41 -2.54 0.82
N SER A 174 -6.44 -2.17 -0.01
CA SER A 174 -6.24 -2.75 -1.34
C SER A 174 -5.78 -4.20 -1.25
N VAL A 175 -4.81 -4.52 -0.38
CA VAL A 175 -4.38 -5.90 -0.15
C VAL A 175 -5.53 -6.76 0.37
N TYR A 176 -6.38 -6.21 1.25
CA TYR A 176 -7.62 -6.86 1.67
C TYR A 176 -8.54 -7.15 0.49
N ALA A 177 -8.76 -6.17 -0.39
CA ALA A 177 -9.52 -6.38 -1.62
C ALA A 177 -8.90 -7.47 -2.52
N LEU A 178 -7.58 -7.46 -2.71
CA LEU A 178 -6.87 -8.44 -3.53
C LEU A 178 -7.02 -9.88 -2.99
N MET A 179 -6.94 -10.08 -1.67
CA MET A 179 -7.16 -11.40 -1.04
C MET A 179 -8.52 -12.01 -1.40
N LEU A 180 -9.53 -11.16 -1.58
CA LEU A 180 -10.92 -11.53 -1.86
C LEU A 180 -11.25 -11.56 -3.36
N THR A 181 -10.25 -11.42 -4.23
CA THR A 181 -10.38 -11.55 -5.68
C THR A 181 -9.62 -12.77 -6.20
N ASP A 182 -9.72 -13.05 -7.50
CA ASP A 182 -8.97 -14.10 -8.18
C ASP A 182 -7.47 -13.78 -8.25
N THR A 183 -6.76 -14.17 -7.20
CA THR A 183 -5.32 -13.98 -6.99
C THR A 183 -4.61 -15.31 -6.72
N GLU A 184 -5.23 -16.43 -7.08
CA GLU A 184 -4.64 -17.75 -6.86
C GLU A 184 -3.26 -17.85 -7.53
N GLY A 185 -2.27 -18.26 -6.74
CA GLY A 185 -0.87 -18.36 -7.17
C GLY A 185 -0.13 -17.02 -7.38
N LEU A 186 -0.72 -15.87 -7.02
CA LEU A 186 -0.04 -14.57 -7.12
C LEU A 186 0.63 -14.14 -5.80
N PHE A 187 0.06 -14.53 -4.66
CA PHE A 187 0.67 -14.37 -3.34
C PHE A 187 0.04 -15.33 -2.33
N HIS A 188 0.77 -15.62 -1.25
CA HIS A 188 0.39 -16.60 -0.23
C HIS A 188 0.37 -16.01 1.18
N ARG A 189 0.81 -14.75 1.33
CA ARG A 189 0.81 -14.02 2.60
C ARG A 189 0.39 -12.58 2.40
N ALA A 190 -0.22 -12.00 3.42
CA ALA A 190 -0.64 -10.62 3.42
C ALA A 190 -0.23 -9.91 4.73
N VAL A 191 0.25 -8.67 4.63
CA VAL A 191 0.39 -7.78 5.78
C VAL A 191 -0.48 -6.54 5.61
N LEU A 192 -1.43 -6.35 6.52
CA LEU A 192 -2.35 -5.23 6.54
C LEU A 192 -1.98 -4.25 7.65
N GLN A 193 -1.38 -3.13 7.29
CA GLN A 193 -0.95 -2.11 8.23
C GLN A 193 -1.98 -0.97 8.32
N SER A 194 -2.67 -0.83 9.46
CA SER A 194 -3.67 0.21 9.68
C SER A 194 -4.71 0.30 8.55
N ALA A 195 -5.24 -0.86 8.12
CA ALA A 195 -6.31 -0.89 7.13
C ALA A 195 -7.58 -0.21 7.71
N PRO A 196 -8.16 0.81 7.04
CA PRO A 196 -9.36 1.50 7.50
C PRO A 196 -10.62 0.66 7.21
N LEU A 197 -10.64 -0.59 7.66
CA LEU A 197 -11.71 -1.57 7.37
C LEU A 197 -13.06 -1.12 7.94
N GLY A 198 -13.08 -0.30 8.99
CA GLY A 198 -14.30 0.29 9.53
C GLY A 198 -14.97 1.31 8.59
N THR A 199 -14.28 1.70 7.51
CA THR A 199 -14.93 2.46 6.45
C THR A 199 -15.73 1.57 5.50
N ARG A 200 -15.58 0.23 5.49
CA ARG A 200 -16.33 -0.69 4.59
C ARG A 200 -17.81 -0.89 4.99
N GLY A 201 -18.48 0.20 5.35
CA GLY A 201 -19.88 0.20 5.74
C GLY A 201 -20.83 -0.15 4.59
N PRO A 202 -22.08 -0.54 4.90
CA PRO A 202 -23.10 -0.91 3.92
C PRO A 202 -23.43 0.22 2.92
N GLU A 203 -23.18 1.47 3.29
CA GLU A 203 -23.40 2.66 2.48
C GLU A 203 -22.39 2.85 1.34
N ARG A 204 -21.35 2.01 1.26
CA ARG A 204 -20.27 2.14 0.27
C ARG A 204 -20.77 2.11 -1.18
N ALA A 205 -21.64 1.16 -1.52
CA ALA A 205 -22.16 1.03 -2.87
C ALA A 205 -22.98 2.27 -3.28
N GLU A 206 -23.77 2.81 -2.35
CA GLU A 206 -24.52 4.05 -2.57
C GLU A 206 -23.60 5.25 -2.74
N MET A 207 -22.54 5.38 -1.92
CA MET A 207 -21.53 6.42 -2.05
C MET A 207 -20.84 6.36 -3.42
N THR A 208 -20.39 5.17 -3.83
CA THR A 208 -19.73 4.98 -5.12
C THR A 208 -20.67 5.35 -6.27
N ALA A 209 -21.93 4.91 -6.22
CA ALA A 209 -22.93 5.29 -7.23
C ALA A 209 -23.16 6.81 -7.28
N ALA A 210 -23.26 7.47 -6.12
CA ALA A 210 -23.40 8.92 -6.03
C ALA A 210 -22.19 9.65 -6.65
N LEU A 211 -20.97 9.27 -6.27
CA LEU A 211 -19.74 9.83 -6.85
C LEU A 211 -19.70 9.66 -8.38
N ARG A 212 -19.99 8.45 -8.88
CA ARG A 212 -20.01 8.17 -10.32
C ARG A 212 -21.06 9.00 -11.07
N SER A 213 -22.21 9.26 -10.45
CA SER A 213 -23.27 10.07 -11.05
C SER A 213 -22.95 11.57 -11.05
N SER A 214 -22.12 12.04 -10.10
CA SER A 214 -21.76 13.45 -9.94
C SER A 214 -20.52 13.87 -10.73
N VAL A 215 -19.64 12.93 -11.12
CA VAL A 215 -18.45 13.24 -11.92
C VAL A 215 -18.79 13.21 -13.42
N SER A 216 -18.71 14.38 -14.07
CA SER A 216 -18.90 14.52 -15.53
C SER A 216 -17.57 14.74 -16.24
N VAL A 217 -16.83 13.66 -16.55
CA VAL A 217 -15.58 13.69 -17.33
C VAL A 217 -15.57 12.58 -18.38
N ASP A 218 -14.76 12.75 -19.42
CA ASP A 218 -14.54 11.75 -20.47
C ASP A 218 -13.04 11.57 -20.79
N ALA A 219 -12.76 10.75 -21.80
CA ALA A 219 -11.39 10.43 -22.21
C ALA A 219 -10.61 11.64 -22.76
N SER A 220 -11.30 12.72 -23.16
CA SER A 220 -10.71 13.93 -23.73
C SER A 220 -10.53 15.07 -22.72
N THR A 221 -11.14 14.97 -21.53
CA THR A 221 -11.03 16.00 -20.49
C THR A 221 -9.55 16.19 -20.07
N PRO A 222 -9.00 17.41 -19.98
CA PRO A 222 -7.65 17.61 -19.47
C PRO A 222 -7.47 17.02 -18.06
N ALA A 223 -6.30 16.44 -17.76
CA ALA A 223 -6.07 15.78 -16.46
C ALA A 223 -6.28 16.73 -15.27
N ASP A 224 -5.88 18.00 -15.39
CA ASP A 224 -6.10 19.01 -14.36
C ASP A 224 -7.60 19.29 -14.13
N ASP A 225 -8.41 19.32 -15.19
CA ASP A 225 -9.85 19.50 -15.09
C ASP A 225 -10.52 18.28 -14.44
N VAL A 226 -10.01 17.06 -14.69
CA VAL A 226 -10.44 15.84 -13.99
C VAL A 226 -10.16 15.95 -12.48
N LEU A 227 -8.99 16.47 -12.09
CA LEU A 227 -8.63 16.66 -10.69
C LEU A 227 -9.51 17.73 -10.02
N VAL A 228 -9.81 18.83 -10.70
CA VAL A 228 -10.74 19.86 -10.20
C VAL A 228 -12.13 19.25 -9.97
N ALA A 229 -12.64 18.49 -10.94
CA ALA A 229 -13.93 17.80 -10.80
C ALA A 229 -13.94 16.79 -9.65
N GLN A 230 -12.86 16.02 -9.49
CA GLN A 230 -12.70 15.08 -8.38
C GLN A 230 -12.76 15.78 -7.02
N ILE A 231 -12.00 16.87 -6.82
CA ILE A 231 -11.98 17.62 -5.56
C ILE A 231 -13.39 18.13 -5.23
N ALA A 232 -14.07 18.73 -6.21
CA ALA A 232 -15.42 19.26 -6.02
C ALA A 232 -16.42 18.17 -5.63
N VAL A 233 -16.43 17.05 -6.35
CA VAL A 233 -17.39 15.97 -6.11
C VAL A 233 -17.12 15.25 -4.78
N VAL A 234 -15.85 15.00 -4.42
CA VAL A 234 -15.52 14.40 -3.13
C VAL A 234 -15.97 15.31 -1.97
N ALA A 235 -15.75 16.62 -2.07
CA ALA A 235 -16.20 17.58 -1.06
C ALA A 235 -17.73 17.65 -0.94
N GLU A 236 -18.45 17.46 -2.05
CA GLU A 236 -19.92 17.53 -2.07
C GLU A 236 -20.59 16.24 -1.57
N VAL A 237 -20.03 15.08 -1.95
CA VAL A 237 -20.64 13.76 -1.74
C VAL A 237 -20.12 13.10 -0.48
N GLY A 238 -18.81 13.13 -0.23
CA GLY A 238 -18.17 12.42 0.89
C GLY A 238 -18.83 12.64 2.25
N PRO A 239 -19.13 13.88 2.68
CA PRO A 239 -19.75 14.16 3.99
C PRO A 239 -21.10 13.48 4.23
N ARG A 240 -21.79 13.01 3.18
CA ARG A 240 -23.09 12.33 3.28
C ARG A 240 -22.96 10.88 3.76
N PHE A 241 -21.76 10.31 3.71
CA PHE A 241 -21.51 8.87 3.90
C PHE A 241 -20.61 8.56 5.10
N GLY A 242 -20.53 9.47 6.08
CA GLY A 242 -19.81 9.23 7.34
C GLY A 242 -18.36 8.73 7.10
N PRO A 243 -17.91 7.67 7.82
CA PRO A 243 -16.57 7.11 7.63
C PRO A 243 -16.27 6.61 6.22
N SER A 244 -17.26 6.05 5.50
CA SER A 244 -17.07 5.64 4.10
C SER A 244 -16.61 6.81 3.23
N GLY A 245 -17.13 8.01 3.50
CA GLY A 245 -16.79 9.26 2.80
C GLY A 245 -15.31 9.65 2.85
N ALA A 246 -14.55 9.13 3.82
CA ALA A 246 -13.11 9.34 3.91
C ALA A 246 -12.31 8.48 2.91
N MET A 247 -12.94 7.49 2.29
CA MET A 247 -12.35 6.57 1.32
C MET A 247 -13.20 6.55 0.02
N PRO A 248 -13.32 7.70 -0.68
CA PRO A 248 -14.33 7.88 -1.74
C PRO A 248 -14.13 6.96 -2.95
N PHE A 249 -12.90 6.50 -3.18
CA PHE A 249 -12.55 5.65 -4.32
C PHE A 249 -12.10 4.25 -3.89
N ALA A 250 -12.55 3.77 -2.73
CA ALA A 250 -12.27 2.41 -2.30
C ALA A 250 -12.91 1.37 -3.25
N PRO A 251 -12.22 0.25 -3.56
CA PRO A 251 -12.73 -0.79 -4.45
C PRO A 251 -14.06 -1.36 -3.96
N GLU A 252 -15.00 -1.50 -4.89
CA GLU A 252 -16.25 -2.23 -4.66
C GLU A 252 -15.99 -3.74 -4.78
N LEU A 253 -16.25 -4.49 -3.71
CA LEU A 253 -16.20 -5.94 -3.75
C LEU A 253 -17.61 -6.47 -4.02
N GLY A 254 -17.69 -7.51 -4.86
CA GLY A 254 -18.92 -8.28 -5.04
C GLY A 254 -19.17 -9.22 -3.86
N GLU A 255 -19.80 -10.36 -4.11
CA GLU A 255 -19.84 -11.45 -3.14
C GLU A 255 -18.40 -11.93 -2.85
N VAL A 256 -18.07 -12.04 -1.57
CA VAL A 256 -16.74 -12.42 -1.10
C VAL A 256 -16.79 -13.79 -0.43
N ASP A 257 -15.82 -14.64 -0.75
CA ASP A 257 -15.61 -15.93 -0.07
C ASP A 257 -14.39 -15.82 0.84
N LEU A 258 -14.65 -15.49 2.11
CA LEU A 258 -13.60 -15.34 3.11
C LEU A 258 -12.87 -16.66 3.37
N ALA A 259 -13.57 -17.80 3.32
CA ALA A 259 -12.96 -19.12 3.55
C ALA A 259 -12.01 -19.51 2.42
N ALA A 260 -12.40 -19.24 1.17
CA ALA A 260 -11.50 -19.41 0.03
C ALA A 260 -10.23 -18.56 0.17
N ALA A 261 -10.35 -17.30 0.62
CA ALA A 261 -9.17 -16.45 0.86
C ALA A 261 -8.32 -16.94 2.04
N ALA A 262 -8.95 -17.26 3.17
CA ALA A 262 -8.32 -17.73 4.40
C ALA A 262 -7.56 -19.05 4.22
N SER A 263 -8.04 -19.93 3.35
CA SER A 263 -7.35 -21.18 3.01
C SER A 263 -6.05 -21.01 2.20
N ARG A 264 -5.87 -19.85 1.55
CA ARG A 264 -4.76 -19.56 0.63
C ARG A 264 -3.73 -18.58 1.19
N VAL A 265 -4.13 -17.73 2.14
CA VAL A 265 -3.32 -16.59 2.58
C VAL A 265 -3.14 -16.57 4.09
N GLU A 266 -1.88 -16.59 4.53
CA GLU A 266 -1.52 -16.27 5.92
C GLU A 266 -1.56 -14.75 6.13
N LEU A 267 -2.21 -14.29 7.21
CA LEU A 267 -2.51 -12.87 7.42
C LEU A 267 -1.80 -12.29 8.64
N LEU A 268 -1.01 -11.23 8.48
CA LEU A 268 -0.60 -10.36 9.58
C LEU A 268 -1.39 -9.05 9.50
N VAL A 269 -2.19 -8.73 10.50
CA VAL A 269 -3.02 -7.51 10.50
C VAL A 269 -2.74 -6.67 11.74
N GLY A 270 -2.58 -5.37 11.60
CA GLY A 270 -2.33 -4.52 12.75
C GLY A 270 -2.68 -3.06 12.54
N HIS A 271 -2.44 -2.29 13.59
CA HIS A 271 -2.78 -0.87 13.67
C HIS A 271 -1.82 -0.17 14.63
N THR A 272 -1.79 1.17 14.59
CA THR A 272 -1.06 1.96 15.58
C THR A 272 -1.94 2.28 16.79
N ALA A 273 -1.34 2.64 17.93
CA ALA A 273 -2.08 2.90 19.16
C ALA A 273 -3.01 4.11 19.06
N ASP A 274 -2.62 5.14 18.32
CA ASP A 274 -3.34 6.39 18.15
C ASP A 274 -3.73 6.61 16.67
N ASP A 275 -4.06 5.53 15.94
CA ASP A 275 -4.33 5.54 14.49
C ASP A 275 -5.38 6.59 14.06
N GLY A 276 -6.38 6.82 14.92
CA GLY A 276 -7.44 7.80 14.71
C GLY A 276 -7.03 9.26 14.90
N SER A 277 -5.88 9.53 15.54
CA SER A 277 -5.49 10.88 15.96
C SER A 277 -5.34 11.92 14.85
N PRO A 278 -4.90 11.59 13.61
CA PRO A 278 -4.82 12.57 12.53
C PRO A 278 -6.17 13.04 11.99
N TYR A 279 -7.23 12.30 12.27
CA TYR A 279 -8.54 12.48 11.64
C TYR A 279 -9.52 13.27 12.50
N VAL A 280 -9.16 13.55 13.76
CA VAL A 280 -9.98 14.31 14.70
C VAL A 280 -9.14 15.28 15.54
N PRO A 281 -9.65 16.49 15.84
CA PRO A 281 -8.86 17.52 16.51
C PRO A 281 -8.71 17.29 18.02
N SER A 282 -9.62 16.54 18.66
CA SER A 282 -9.64 16.35 20.11
C SER A 282 -9.09 14.99 20.51
N ARG A 283 -8.17 14.99 21.47
CA ARG A 283 -7.53 13.78 22.03
C ARG A 283 -8.55 12.79 22.61
N GLU A 284 -9.68 13.28 23.12
CA GLU A 284 -10.74 12.43 23.67
C GLU A 284 -11.42 11.54 22.62
N HIS A 285 -11.30 11.89 21.33
CA HIS A 285 -11.88 11.14 20.21
C HIS A 285 -10.87 10.23 19.51
N TRP A 286 -9.58 10.28 19.86
CA TRP A 286 -8.55 9.47 19.20
C TRP A 286 -8.85 7.99 19.33
N GLU A 287 -9.07 7.52 20.56
CA GLU A 287 -9.41 6.12 20.84
C GLU A 287 -10.69 5.68 20.13
N VAL A 288 -11.71 6.55 20.10
CA VAL A 288 -12.99 6.27 19.43
C VAL A 288 -12.77 6.04 17.93
N VAL A 289 -12.02 6.92 17.26
CA VAL A 289 -11.74 6.76 15.83
C VAL A 289 -10.81 5.59 15.56
N THR A 290 -9.76 5.41 16.38
CA THR A 290 -8.88 4.23 16.32
C THR A 290 -9.69 2.95 16.39
N GLU A 291 -10.62 2.84 17.35
CA GLU A 291 -11.42 1.65 17.55
C GLU A 291 -12.42 1.42 16.42
N LEU A 292 -13.14 2.45 16.00
CA LEU A 292 -14.19 2.33 14.99
C LEU A 292 -13.63 2.05 13.59
N ILE A 293 -12.48 2.63 13.25
CA ILE A 293 -11.97 2.61 11.87
C ILE A 293 -10.88 1.56 11.65
N PHE A 294 -10.01 1.36 12.64
CA PHE A 294 -8.78 0.57 12.48
C PHE A 294 -8.75 -0.65 13.41
N ALA A 295 -8.64 -0.43 14.72
CA ALA A 295 -8.35 -1.48 15.70
C ALA A 295 -9.48 -2.51 15.85
N GLY A 296 -10.72 -2.06 16.05
CA GLY A 296 -11.89 -2.94 16.17
C GLY A 296 -12.08 -3.80 14.91
N PRO A 297 -12.17 -3.19 13.72
CA PRO A 297 -12.25 -3.91 12.44
C PRO A 297 -11.06 -4.86 12.16
N ALA A 298 -9.83 -4.48 12.49
CA ALA A 298 -8.65 -5.35 12.36
C ALA A 298 -8.79 -6.61 13.24
N ARG A 299 -9.22 -6.44 14.49
CA ARG A 299 -9.47 -7.58 15.40
C ARG A 299 -10.67 -8.42 14.95
N GLN A 300 -11.69 -7.80 14.38
CA GLN A 300 -12.84 -8.52 13.80
C GLN A 300 -12.40 -9.36 12.61
N LEU A 301 -11.64 -8.78 11.68
CA LEU A 301 -11.08 -9.52 10.55
C LEU A 301 -10.23 -10.70 11.03
N ALA A 302 -9.37 -10.53 12.03
CA ALA A 302 -8.57 -11.63 12.56
C ALA A 302 -9.46 -12.78 13.08
N ARG A 303 -10.50 -12.49 13.86
CA ARG A 303 -11.44 -13.51 14.34
C ARG A 303 -12.17 -14.21 13.19
N ASP A 304 -12.62 -13.46 12.21
CA ASP A 304 -13.34 -14.01 11.05
C ASP A 304 -12.41 -14.87 10.18
N TRP A 305 -11.14 -14.47 10.07
CA TRP A 305 -10.10 -15.23 9.36
C TRP A 305 -9.82 -16.58 10.03
N GLU A 306 -9.68 -16.61 11.36
CA GLU A 306 -9.53 -17.86 12.13
C GLU A 306 -10.77 -18.74 12.02
N ALA A 307 -11.96 -18.15 12.15
CA ALA A 307 -13.23 -18.88 12.04
C ALA A 307 -13.41 -19.52 10.65
N ALA A 308 -12.85 -18.90 9.62
CA ALA A 308 -12.80 -19.41 8.26
C ALA A 308 -11.70 -20.46 8.03
N GLY A 309 -10.93 -20.83 9.07
CA GLY A 309 -9.85 -21.82 9.02
C GLY A 309 -8.49 -21.27 8.59
N GLY A 310 -8.34 -19.96 8.45
CA GLY A 310 -7.10 -19.30 8.06
C GLY A 310 -6.12 -19.10 9.19
N GLN A 311 -4.87 -18.86 8.83
CA GLN A 311 -3.82 -18.49 9.77
C GLN A 311 -3.69 -16.97 9.85
N VAL A 312 -3.75 -16.41 11.07
CA VAL A 312 -3.63 -14.96 11.29
C VAL A 312 -2.80 -14.65 12.53
N ALA A 313 -2.10 -13.53 12.50
CA ALA A 313 -1.51 -12.88 13.66
C ALA A 313 -1.90 -11.40 13.68
N THR A 314 -1.97 -10.82 14.86
CA THR A 314 -2.24 -9.40 15.06
C THR A 314 -1.01 -8.66 15.55
N TYR A 315 -0.92 -7.35 15.27
CA TYR A 315 0.03 -6.49 15.97
C TYR A 315 -0.56 -5.13 16.34
N ARG A 316 0.00 -4.51 17.39
CA ARG A 316 -0.24 -3.12 17.75
C ARG A 316 1.08 -2.36 17.88
N PHE A 317 1.19 -1.24 17.17
CA PHE A 317 2.38 -0.40 17.18
C PHE A 317 2.18 0.81 18.09
N GLN A 318 3.00 0.94 19.13
CA GLN A 318 2.79 1.90 20.22
C GLN A 318 3.89 2.96 20.34
N TRP A 319 4.97 2.84 19.58
CA TRP A 319 6.05 3.82 19.65
C TRP A 319 5.57 5.20 19.20
N ALA A 320 5.88 6.21 20.01
CA ALA A 320 5.65 7.61 19.72
C ALA A 320 6.89 8.41 20.14
N PRO A 321 7.40 9.33 19.29
CA PRO A 321 8.52 10.15 19.69
C PRO A 321 8.12 11.13 20.81
N PRO A 322 9.05 11.50 21.71
CA PRO A 322 8.79 12.50 22.73
C PRO A 322 8.27 13.81 22.12
N GLY A 323 7.15 14.31 22.65
CA GLY A 323 6.53 15.54 22.16
C GLY A 323 5.81 15.41 20.82
N ALA A 324 5.64 14.20 20.28
CA ALA A 324 4.83 13.98 19.09
C ALA A 324 3.39 14.47 19.31
N PRO A 325 2.85 15.31 18.40
CA PRO A 325 1.56 15.97 18.61
C PRO A 325 0.39 15.00 18.60
N LEU A 326 0.57 13.80 18.02
CA LEU A 326 -0.50 12.86 17.68
C LEU A 326 -0.27 11.44 18.24
N GLY A 327 0.67 11.27 19.18
CA GLY A 327 1.00 9.96 19.75
C GLY A 327 1.60 9.00 18.71
N ALA A 328 1.31 7.71 18.85
CA ALA A 328 1.67 6.70 17.85
C ALA A 328 0.62 6.72 16.75
N CYS A 329 0.62 7.79 15.96
CA CYS A 329 -0.44 8.10 15.01
C CYS A 329 -0.45 7.18 13.78
N HIS A 330 -1.40 7.39 12.89
CA HIS A 330 -1.42 6.72 11.59
C HIS A 330 -0.09 6.87 10.83
N CYS A 331 0.37 5.77 10.22
CA CYS A 331 1.64 5.64 9.47
C CYS A 331 2.93 5.60 10.31
N MET A 332 2.87 5.67 11.65
CA MET A 332 4.05 5.79 12.52
C MET A 332 5.02 4.60 12.40
N GLU A 333 4.54 3.43 12.00
CA GLU A 333 5.35 2.22 11.81
C GLU A 333 6.15 2.22 10.50
N LEU A 334 5.81 3.07 9.52
CA LEU A 334 6.45 3.05 8.20
C LEU A 334 7.92 3.50 8.21
N PRO A 335 8.34 4.53 8.96
CA PRO A 335 9.76 4.87 9.16
C PRO A 335 10.61 3.76 9.79
N PHE A 336 9.99 2.79 10.47
CA PHE A 336 10.68 1.64 11.06
C PHE A 336 10.91 0.53 10.03
N LEU A 337 9.98 0.40 9.08
CA LEU A 337 10.01 -0.60 8.03
C LEU A 337 10.87 -0.18 6.82
N PHE A 338 10.75 1.08 6.41
CA PHE A 338 11.43 1.67 5.25
C PHE A 338 12.64 2.53 5.66
N ASP A 339 13.36 3.07 4.68
CA ASP A 339 14.55 3.88 4.92
C ASP A 339 14.16 5.23 5.57
N PRO A 340 14.72 5.58 6.73
CA PRO A 340 14.28 6.73 7.53
C PRO A 340 14.50 8.08 6.83
N ALA A 341 15.46 8.16 5.91
CA ALA A 341 15.76 9.38 5.15
C ALA A 341 14.55 9.94 4.39
N GLY A 342 13.69 9.07 3.84
CA GLY A 342 12.46 9.50 3.14
C GLY A 342 11.42 10.13 4.07
N TRP A 343 11.56 9.94 5.38
CA TRP A 343 10.65 10.44 6.41
C TRP A 343 11.17 11.70 7.11
N SER A 344 12.35 12.18 6.74
CA SER A 344 12.89 13.44 7.25
C SER A 344 11.89 14.59 7.03
N GLY A 345 11.63 15.35 8.08
CA GLY A 345 10.65 16.45 8.06
C GLY A 345 9.18 16.04 8.16
N ALA A 346 8.85 14.74 8.29
CA ALA A 346 7.48 14.31 8.59
C ALA A 346 7.07 14.83 9.99
N GLY A 347 5.98 15.59 10.05
CA GLY A 347 5.48 16.20 11.28
C GLY A 347 5.17 15.18 12.39
N MET A 348 4.79 13.96 12.05
CA MET A 348 4.52 12.89 13.02
C MET A 348 5.74 12.53 13.87
N LEU A 349 6.94 12.69 13.31
CA LEU A 349 8.19 12.37 14.00
C LEU A 349 8.67 13.47 14.95
N ALA A 350 8.09 14.68 14.88
CA ALA A 350 8.47 15.82 15.71
C ALA A 350 10.00 16.06 15.78
N GLY A 351 10.71 15.86 14.67
CA GLY A 351 12.16 16.03 14.56
C GLY A 351 13.00 14.89 15.13
N HIS A 352 12.40 13.76 15.53
CA HIS A 352 13.10 12.58 16.01
C HIS A 352 13.31 11.54 14.90
N GLU A 353 14.33 10.72 15.05
CA GLU A 353 14.55 9.55 14.20
C GLU A 353 13.88 8.30 14.83
N PRO A 354 13.50 7.29 14.01
CA PRO A 354 13.01 6.02 14.50
C PRO A 354 14.02 5.31 15.42
N ASP A 355 13.53 4.62 16.46
CA ASP A 355 14.40 3.79 17.30
C ASP A 355 15.04 2.65 16.46
N VAL A 356 16.37 2.59 16.45
CA VAL A 356 17.12 1.68 15.58
C VAL A 356 16.91 0.21 15.95
N GLY A 357 16.80 -0.10 17.25
CA GLY A 357 16.60 -1.46 17.74
C GLY A 357 15.22 -1.99 17.40
N LEU A 358 14.20 -1.17 17.62
CA LEU A 358 12.82 -1.44 17.24
C LEU A 358 12.69 -1.55 15.72
N ALA A 359 13.34 -0.67 14.96
CA ALA A 359 13.28 -0.70 13.50
C ALA A 359 13.88 -2.00 12.93
N LYS A 360 15.00 -2.47 13.50
CA LYS A 360 15.56 -3.78 13.17
C LYS A 360 14.61 -4.92 13.51
N THR A 361 13.93 -4.84 14.65
CA THR A 361 12.95 -5.85 15.09
C THR A 361 11.76 -5.90 14.13
N VAL A 362 11.19 -4.76 13.76
CA VAL A 362 10.08 -4.65 12.80
C VAL A 362 10.47 -5.24 11.45
N ARG A 363 11.58 -4.80 10.85
CA ARG A 363 12.02 -5.33 9.54
C ARG A 363 12.33 -6.82 9.59
N GLY A 364 13.01 -7.29 10.63
CA GLY A 364 13.31 -8.71 10.81
C GLY A 364 12.05 -9.58 10.92
N LEU A 365 11.01 -9.10 11.59
CA LEU A 365 9.72 -9.81 11.68
C LEU A 365 8.95 -9.79 10.37
N TRP A 366 8.91 -8.66 9.65
CA TRP A 366 8.27 -8.56 8.34
C TRP A 366 8.96 -9.48 7.32
N ALA A 367 10.30 -9.45 7.26
CA ALA A 367 11.08 -10.32 6.39
C ALA A 367 10.99 -11.79 6.81
N GLY A 368 10.98 -12.07 8.11
CA GLY A 368 10.76 -13.41 8.66
C GLY A 368 9.39 -13.98 8.27
N PHE A 369 8.34 -13.19 8.44
CA PHE A 369 6.98 -13.53 8.03
C PHE A 369 6.89 -13.75 6.52
N ALA A 370 7.52 -12.88 5.72
CA ALA A 370 7.56 -13.09 4.27
C ALA A 370 8.25 -14.40 3.88
N ARG A 371 9.27 -14.82 4.64
CA ARG A 371 10.05 -16.03 4.38
C ARG A 371 9.33 -17.31 4.79
N ASN A 372 8.85 -17.38 6.03
CA ASN A 372 8.38 -18.61 6.66
C ASN A 372 6.96 -18.50 7.22
N GLY A 373 6.26 -17.41 6.94
CA GLY A 373 4.91 -17.19 7.43
C GLY A 373 4.82 -17.15 8.94
N MET A 374 3.74 -17.71 9.43
CA MET A 374 3.37 -17.77 10.84
C MET A 374 4.40 -18.41 11.75
N ASP A 375 5.28 -19.27 11.23
CA ASP A 375 6.33 -19.94 12.00
C ASP A 375 7.50 -19.00 12.33
N ALA A 376 7.63 -17.86 11.63
CA ALA A 376 8.63 -16.85 11.93
C ALA A 376 8.24 -15.90 13.07
N LEU A 377 6.96 -15.87 13.45
CA LEU A 377 6.47 -14.93 14.44
C LEU A 377 6.64 -15.49 15.86
N PRO A 378 7.10 -14.69 16.84
CA PRO A 378 7.30 -15.15 18.22
C PRO A 378 5.98 -15.40 18.96
N SER A 379 4.87 -14.85 18.47
CA SER A 379 3.52 -15.03 18.99
C SER A 379 2.48 -14.72 17.90
N ARG A 380 1.20 -15.00 18.19
CA ARG A 380 0.06 -14.60 17.33
C ARG A 380 -0.44 -13.17 17.61
N SER A 381 0.11 -12.50 18.63
CA SER A 381 -0.22 -11.11 18.99
C SER A 381 1.07 -10.38 19.38
N LEU A 382 1.48 -9.45 18.52
CA LEU A 382 2.72 -8.69 18.65
C LEU A 382 2.43 -7.30 19.21
N GLU A 383 3.34 -6.80 20.05
CA GLU A 383 3.31 -5.43 20.57
C GLU A 383 4.66 -4.79 20.25
N PHE A 384 4.63 -3.56 19.75
CA PHE A 384 5.83 -2.78 19.44
C PHE A 384 5.83 -1.52 20.30
N ASP A 385 6.38 -1.63 21.51
CA ASP A 385 6.78 -0.52 22.36
C ASP A 385 8.33 -0.39 22.33
N ALA A 386 8.87 0.75 22.77
CA ALA A 386 10.32 0.95 22.92
C ALA A 386 10.71 1.06 24.39
#